data_AF-A0A9P7X072-F1
#
_entry.id   AF-A0A9P7X072-F1
#
_cell.length_a   1.000
_cell.length_b   1.000
_cell.length_c   1.000
_cell.angle_alpha   90.00
_cell.angle_beta   90.00
_cell.angle_gamma   90.00
#
_symmetry.space_group_name_H-M   'P 1'
#
loop_
_entity.id
_entity.type
_entity.pdbx_description
1 polymer ?
#
loop_
_entity_poly.entity_id
_entity_poly.type
_entity_poly.pdbx_seq_one_letter_code
_entity_poly.pdbx_strand_id
1 'polypeptide(L)'
;MSAPAQFIIRLQHGIQGGFAPPTPNEIHMLTRSSDSPTTILIQSEVRKPGEPSLSGLAPKSLALGDKEAQIAELHNILKRLPTEQPPGSQDIYGLDTQIVWGSDDLEWMNGSPAGCGGGVSEVQPTEEEKALFKKAVEIVKGLV
;
A
#
# COMPACT_ATOMS: atom_id res chain seq x y z
N MET A 1 17.07 -2.31 -13.04
CA MET A 1 15.90 -3.20 -12.92
C MET A 1 14.69 -2.40 -13.34
N SER A 2 13.72 -3.01 -14.04
CA SER A 2 12.56 -2.31 -14.60
C SER A 2 11.29 -2.59 -13.81
N ALA A 3 10.35 -1.64 -13.87
CA ALA A 3 9.02 -1.82 -13.29
C ALA A 3 8.22 -2.90 -14.06
N PRO A 4 7.35 -3.68 -13.39
CA PRO A 4 6.50 -4.66 -14.08
C PRO A 4 5.63 -4.03 -15.16
N ALA A 5 5.35 -4.79 -16.22
CA ALA A 5 4.63 -4.31 -17.41
C ALA A 5 3.21 -3.82 -17.07
N GLN A 6 2.59 -4.44 -16.07
CA GLN A 6 1.31 -4.05 -15.49
C GLN A 6 1.38 -4.22 -13.97
N PHE A 7 0.67 -3.37 -13.24
CA PHE A 7 0.55 -3.49 -11.80
C PHE A 7 -0.67 -2.73 -11.26
N ILE A 8 -1.09 -3.14 -10.06
CA ILE A 8 -1.97 -2.38 -9.18
C ILE A 8 -1.29 -2.17 -7.84
N ILE A 9 -1.36 -0.94 -7.32
CA ILE A 9 -0.91 -0.58 -5.99
C ILE A 9 -2.07 0.08 -5.28
N ARG A 10 -2.35 -0.35 -4.05
CA ARG A 10 -3.26 0.35 -3.13
C ARG A 10 -2.54 0.69 -1.85
N LEU A 11 -2.44 1.98 -1.53
CA LEU A 11 -2.02 2.46 -0.22
C LEU A 11 -3.25 2.88 0.57
N GLN A 12 -3.40 2.39 1.80
CA GLN A 12 -4.42 2.87 2.74
C GLN A 12 -3.77 3.20 4.07
N HIS A 13 -4.09 4.37 4.62
CA HIS A 13 -3.76 4.73 6.00
C HIS A 13 -5.04 4.77 6.84
N GLY A 14 -4.97 4.38 8.11
CA GLY A 14 -6.14 4.13 8.96
C GLY A 14 -6.67 2.71 8.75
N ILE A 15 -5.81 1.71 8.98
CA ILE A 15 -6.16 0.28 8.90
C ILE A 15 -6.38 -0.32 10.29
N GLN A 16 -5.89 0.31 11.35
CA GLN A 16 -6.12 -0.12 12.71
C GLN A 16 -7.56 0.17 13.11
N GLY A 17 -8.26 -0.90 13.48
CA GLY A 17 -9.56 -0.85 14.12
C GLY A 17 -9.48 -1.35 15.55
N GLY A 18 -10.60 -1.23 16.26
CA GLY A 18 -10.80 -1.90 17.54
C GLY A 18 -12.06 -2.75 17.44
N PHE A 19 -13.01 -2.49 18.34
CA PHE A 19 -14.36 -3.04 18.21
C PHE A 19 -15.06 -2.54 16.92
N ALA A 20 -14.89 -1.27 16.57
CA ALA A 20 -15.39 -0.72 15.32
C ALA A 20 -14.42 -1.03 14.16
N PRO A 21 -14.95 -1.21 12.94
CA PRO A 21 -14.12 -1.33 11.74
C PRO A 21 -13.15 -0.15 11.61
N PRO A 22 -11.99 -0.36 10.95
CA PRO A 22 -11.07 0.73 10.68
C PRO A 22 -11.74 1.86 9.91
N THR A 23 -11.32 3.08 10.18
CA THR A 23 -11.86 4.28 9.53
C THR A 23 -10.73 4.94 8.72
N PRO A 24 -10.62 4.66 7.42
CA PRO A 24 -9.47 5.11 6.63
C PRO A 24 -9.37 6.64 6.54
N ASN A 25 -8.15 7.14 6.63
CA ASN A 25 -7.81 8.55 6.45
C ASN A 25 -7.56 8.88 4.98
N GLU A 26 -6.93 7.97 4.26
CA GLU A 26 -6.60 8.13 2.84
C GLU A 26 -6.51 6.76 2.17
N ILE A 27 -6.93 6.71 0.90
CA ILE A 27 -6.78 5.57 0.00
C ILE A 27 -6.22 6.11 -1.31
N HIS A 28 -5.13 5.53 -1.78
CA HIS A 28 -4.55 5.82 -3.08
C HIS A 28 -4.44 4.55 -3.89
N MET A 29 -5.00 4.57 -5.10
CA MET A 29 -4.91 3.47 -6.05
C MET A 29 -4.10 3.93 -7.26
N LEU A 30 -3.04 3.19 -7.57
CA LEU A 30 -2.22 3.41 -8.74
C LEU A 30 -2.35 2.18 -9.65
N THR A 31 -2.59 2.41 -10.93
CA THR A 31 -2.77 1.32 -11.91
C THR A 31 -1.97 1.61 -13.16
N ARG A 32 -1.23 0.61 -13.62
CA ARG A 32 -0.62 0.57 -14.95
C ARG A 32 -1.14 -0.65 -15.68
N SER A 33 -1.77 -0.44 -16.83
CA SER A 33 -2.25 -1.51 -17.72
C SER A 33 -1.27 -1.71 -18.88
N SER A 34 -1.20 -2.93 -19.42
CA SER A 34 -0.50 -3.22 -20.67
C SER A 34 -1.02 -2.41 -21.86
N ASP A 35 -2.29 -1.98 -21.83
CA ASP A 35 -2.91 -1.15 -22.86
C ASP A 35 -2.43 0.32 -22.82
N SER A 36 -1.81 0.73 -21.72
CA SER A 36 -1.29 2.09 -21.52
C SER A 36 0.10 2.04 -20.87
N PRO A 37 1.10 1.50 -21.58
CA PRO A 37 2.36 1.04 -20.98
C PRO A 37 3.24 2.18 -20.44
N THR A 38 2.99 3.43 -20.84
CA THR A 38 3.75 4.62 -20.42
C THR A 38 3.04 5.44 -19.35
N THR A 39 1.82 5.07 -18.96
CA THR A 39 0.98 5.89 -18.07
C THR A 39 0.61 5.13 -16.81
N ILE A 40 0.75 5.80 -15.67
CA ILE A 40 0.23 5.35 -14.38
C ILE A 40 -0.99 6.19 -14.07
N LEU A 41 -2.15 5.56 -13.93
CA LEU A 41 -3.38 6.20 -13.50
C LEU A 41 -3.45 6.19 -11.98
N ILE A 42 -3.85 7.32 -11.39
CA ILE A 42 -3.90 7.50 -9.94
C ILE A 42 -5.28 8.01 -9.56
N GLN A 43 -5.93 7.27 -8.67
CA GLN A 43 -7.16 7.64 -8.00
C GLN A 43 -6.87 7.79 -6.52
N SER A 44 -7.42 8.81 -5.88
CA SER A 44 -7.16 9.09 -4.48
C SER A 44 -8.43 9.55 -3.79
N GLU A 45 -8.60 9.09 -2.56
CA GLU A 45 -9.70 9.49 -1.69
C GLU A 45 -9.11 9.86 -0.34
N VAL A 46 -9.47 11.02 0.19
CA VAL A 46 -8.94 11.53 1.46
C VAL A 46 -10.07 12.00 2.36
N ARG A 47 -9.94 11.74 3.66
CA ARG A 47 -10.87 12.24 4.68
C ARG A 47 -10.38 13.61 5.11
N LYS A 48 -11.18 14.64 4.84
CA LYS A 48 -10.88 15.99 5.35
C LYS A 48 -11.10 16.03 6.86
N PRO A 49 -10.34 16.87 7.60
CA PRO A 49 -10.57 17.04 9.03
C PRO A 49 -12.04 17.38 9.32
N GLY A 50 -12.65 16.65 10.25
CA GLY A 50 -14.06 16.84 10.65
C GLY A 50 -15.10 16.13 9.78
N GLU A 51 -14.71 15.52 8.66
CA GLU A 51 -15.63 14.77 7.80
C GLU A 51 -15.69 13.28 8.19
N PRO A 52 -16.88 12.65 8.18
CA PRO A 52 -17.04 11.24 8.52
C PRO A 52 -16.63 10.30 7.39
N SER A 53 -16.45 10.81 6.17
CA SER A 53 -16.28 10.01 4.96
C SER A 53 -15.10 10.49 4.12
N LEU A 54 -14.56 9.56 3.32
CA LEU A 54 -13.57 9.89 2.31
C LEU A 54 -14.21 10.70 1.19
N SER A 55 -13.44 11.62 0.61
CA SER A 55 -13.82 12.37 -0.59
C SER A 55 -12.82 12.08 -1.71
N GLY A 56 -13.33 11.70 -2.87
CA GLY A 56 -12.52 11.51 -4.07
C GLY A 56 -11.83 12.80 -4.51
N LEU A 57 -10.57 12.68 -4.89
CA LEU A 57 -9.79 13.71 -5.57
C LEU A 57 -9.92 13.53 -7.08
N ALA A 58 -9.62 14.59 -7.83
CA ALA A 58 -9.56 14.52 -9.28
C ALA A 58 -8.51 13.46 -9.69
N PRO A 59 -8.84 12.52 -10.60
CA PRO A 59 -7.87 11.55 -11.10
C PRO A 59 -6.67 12.25 -11.73
N LYS A 60 -5.48 11.68 -11.55
CA LYS A 60 -4.25 12.17 -12.18
C LYS A 60 -3.52 11.05 -12.89
N SER A 61 -2.63 11.42 -13.80
CA SER A 61 -1.79 10.51 -14.55
C SER A 61 -0.33 10.91 -14.42
N LEU A 62 0.56 9.94 -14.28
CA LEU A 62 2.01 10.13 -14.32
C LEU A 62 2.61 9.39 -15.52
N ALA A 63 3.66 9.97 -16.08
CA ALA A 63 4.52 9.26 -17.03
C ALA A 63 5.37 8.24 -16.28
N LEU A 64 5.38 6.99 -16.74
CA LEU A 64 6.19 5.92 -16.15
C LEU A 64 7.69 6.27 -16.18
N GLY A 65 8.19 6.86 -17.26
CA GLY A 65 9.62 7.12 -17.43
C GLY A 65 10.24 7.88 -16.25
N ASP A 66 9.51 8.84 -15.69
CA ASP A 66 9.96 9.64 -14.54
C ASP A 66 9.92 8.87 -13.22
N LYS A 67 9.14 7.78 -13.17
CA LYS A 67 8.79 7.02 -11.95
C LYS A 67 9.25 5.57 -11.97
N GLU A 68 9.82 5.09 -13.07
CA GLU A 68 10.16 3.67 -13.29
C GLU A 68 11.09 3.15 -12.20
N ALA A 69 12.12 3.92 -11.84
CA ALA A 69 13.06 3.56 -10.79
C ALA A 69 12.38 3.42 -9.42
N GLN A 70 11.45 4.32 -9.08
CA GLN A 70 10.71 4.29 -7.81
C GLN A 70 9.77 3.07 -7.76
N ILE A 71 9.07 2.76 -8.86
CA ILE A 71 8.19 1.59 -8.94
C ILE A 71 8.99 0.28 -8.89
N ALA A 72 10.12 0.21 -9.60
CA ALA A 72 11.00 -0.96 -9.56
C ALA A 72 11.61 -1.15 -8.15
N GLU A 73 11.97 -0.06 -7.48
CA GLU A 73 12.44 -0.13 -6.10
C GLU A 73 11.34 -0.63 -5.15
N LEU A 74 10.14 -0.08 -5.22
CA LEU A 74 9.00 -0.52 -4.43
C LEU A 74 8.73 -2.01 -4.61
N HIS A 75 8.66 -2.47 -5.86
CA HIS A 75 8.47 -3.88 -6.18
C HIS A 75 9.52 -4.79 -5.54
N ASN A 76 10.80 -4.39 -5.59
CA ASN A 76 11.89 -5.16 -4.98
C ASN A 76 11.88 -5.13 -3.45
N ILE A 77 11.45 -4.02 -2.85
CA ILE A 77 11.25 -3.94 -1.40
C ILE A 77 10.19 -4.96 -0.99
N LEU A 78 9.02 -4.95 -1.63
CA LEU A 78 7.90 -5.81 -1.24
C LEU A 78 8.24 -7.30 -1.36
N LYS A 79 9.03 -7.71 -2.36
CA LYS A 79 9.53 -9.10 -2.48
C LYS A 79 10.35 -9.60 -1.28
N ARG A 80 10.92 -8.69 -0.51
CA ARG A 80 11.77 -9.01 0.65
C ARG A 80 11.03 -8.91 1.98
N LEU A 81 9.86 -8.29 1.98
CA LEU A 81 9.12 -8.00 3.19
C LEU A 81 8.20 -9.17 3.53
N PRO A 82 8.22 -9.65 4.79
CA PRO A 82 7.29 -10.68 5.20
C PRO A 82 5.87 -10.11 5.37
N THR A 83 4.87 -10.99 5.38
CA THR A 83 3.48 -10.65 5.71
C THR A 83 3.08 -11.33 7.01
N GLU A 84 2.05 -10.83 7.66
CA GLU A 84 1.57 -11.38 8.92
C GLU A 84 1.00 -12.79 8.74
N GLN A 85 1.34 -13.67 9.68
CA GLN A 85 0.79 -15.01 9.82
C GLN A 85 0.13 -15.15 11.22
N PRO A 86 -1.16 -15.52 11.32
CA PRO A 86 -2.15 -15.58 10.24
C PRO A 86 -2.37 -14.22 9.55
N PRO A 87 -2.81 -14.19 8.28
CA PRO A 87 -3.14 -12.95 7.57
C PRO A 87 -4.15 -12.09 8.34
N GLY A 88 -3.94 -10.78 8.38
CA GLY A 88 -4.77 -9.82 9.12
C GLY A 88 -4.63 -9.89 10.65
N SER A 89 -3.74 -10.72 11.21
CA SER A 89 -3.64 -10.92 12.66
C SER A 89 -3.05 -9.74 13.43
N GLN A 90 -2.16 -8.96 12.82
CA GLN A 90 -1.45 -7.85 13.46
C GLN A 90 -0.96 -6.85 12.40
N ASP A 91 -0.98 -5.55 12.70
CA ASP A 91 -0.17 -4.57 11.98
C ASP A 91 1.30 -4.74 12.41
N ILE A 92 2.00 -5.69 11.79
CA ILE A 92 3.37 -6.08 12.14
C ILE A 92 4.40 -4.96 11.89
N TYR A 93 4.04 -3.97 11.07
CA TYR A 93 4.87 -2.81 10.77
C TYR A 93 4.58 -1.60 11.66
N GLY A 94 3.41 -1.56 12.32
CA GLY A 94 3.04 -0.55 13.30
C GLY A 94 2.89 0.87 12.73
N LEU A 95 2.59 0.98 11.43
CA LEU A 95 2.46 2.27 10.73
C LEU A 95 1.01 2.67 10.45
N ASP A 96 0.02 1.89 10.91
CA ASP A 96 -1.40 2.11 10.58
C ASP A 96 -1.62 2.25 9.06
N THR A 97 -0.82 1.51 8.28
CA THR A 97 -0.74 1.65 6.82
C THR A 97 -0.70 0.27 6.16
N GLN A 98 -1.51 0.11 5.11
CA GLN A 98 -1.55 -1.07 4.25
C GLN A 98 -1.03 -0.72 2.86
N ILE A 99 -0.23 -1.62 2.31
CA ILE A 99 0.06 -1.70 0.89
C ILE A 99 -0.55 -3.00 0.36
N VAL A 100 -1.29 -2.90 -0.74
CA VAL A 100 -1.64 -4.03 -1.61
C VAL A 100 -0.89 -3.84 -2.91
N TRP A 101 -0.23 -4.88 -3.37
CA TRP A 101 0.48 -4.95 -4.64
C TRP A 101 0.02 -6.16 -5.42
N GLY A 102 -0.26 -5.96 -6.71
CA GLY A 102 -0.44 -7.04 -7.68
C GLY A 102 0.31 -6.73 -8.97
N SER A 103 1.16 -7.65 -9.40
CA SER A 103 1.79 -7.71 -10.72
C SER A 103 1.75 -9.15 -11.23
N ASP A 104 2.29 -9.38 -12.43
CA ASP A 104 2.42 -10.72 -13.03
C ASP A 104 3.27 -11.68 -12.20
N ASP A 105 4.21 -11.15 -11.39
CA ASP A 105 5.20 -11.93 -10.66
C ASP A 105 5.17 -11.74 -9.13
N LEU A 106 4.27 -10.88 -8.61
CA LEU A 106 4.12 -10.65 -7.18
C LEU A 106 2.66 -10.31 -6.82
N GLU A 107 2.12 -11.04 -5.86
CA GLU A 107 0.96 -10.64 -5.08
C GLU A 107 1.44 -10.43 -3.63
N TRP A 108 1.25 -9.22 -3.10
CA TRP A 108 1.70 -8.89 -1.75
C TRP A 108 0.70 -7.98 -1.07
N MET A 109 0.38 -8.27 0.19
CA MET A 109 -0.55 -7.48 0.99
C MET A 109 -0.22 -7.64 2.47
N ASN A 110 -0.05 -6.53 3.19
CA ASN A 110 -0.08 -6.54 4.64
C ASN A 110 -1.47 -6.18 5.18
N GLY A 111 -1.74 -6.66 6.38
CA GLY A 111 -3.02 -6.47 7.06
C GLY A 111 -2.87 -5.82 8.43
N SER A 112 -4.03 -5.70 9.07
CA SER A 112 -4.21 -5.34 10.47
C SER A 112 -5.44 -6.06 11.01
N PRO A 113 -5.56 -6.19 12.34
CA PRO A 113 -6.77 -6.68 12.96
C PRO A 113 -7.99 -5.85 12.58
N ALA A 114 -9.07 -6.52 12.21
CA ALA A 114 -10.38 -5.91 12.06
C ALA A 114 -11.42 -6.67 12.92
N GLY A 115 -12.21 -5.92 13.70
CA GLY A 115 -13.21 -6.49 14.60
C GLY A 115 -12.60 -7.26 15.79
N CYS A 116 -13.35 -8.23 16.34
CA CYS A 116 -12.90 -9.03 17.49
C CYS A 116 -11.81 -10.07 17.16
N GLY A 117 -11.39 -10.17 15.90
CA GLY A 117 -10.40 -11.14 15.40
C GLY A 117 -8.96 -10.65 15.52
N GLY A 118 -8.57 -10.08 16.66
CA GLY A 118 -7.19 -9.67 16.92
C GLY A 118 -6.29 -10.84 17.30
N GLY A 119 -4.99 -10.72 17.02
CA GLY A 119 -3.99 -11.70 17.41
C GLY A 119 -2.58 -11.11 17.44
N VAL A 120 -1.60 -11.97 17.74
CA VAL A 120 -0.18 -11.67 17.54
C VAL A 120 0.27 -12.49 16.35
N SER A 121 0.97 -11.86 15.42
CA SER A 121 1.52 -12.60 14.30
C SER A 121 2.69 -13.47 14.76
N GLU A 122 2.77 -14.70 14.25
CA GLU A 122 3.95 -15.56 14.37
C GLU A 122 5.18 -14.97 13.65
N VAL A 123 4.93 -14.05 12.73
CA VAL A 123 5.94 -13.31 11.99
C VAL A 123 6.12 -11.93 12.62
N GLN A 124 7.36 -11.59 12.96
CA GLN A 124 7.72 -10.26 13.46
C GLN A 124 8.87 -9.72 12.62
N PRO A 125 8.68 -8.61 11.88
CA PRO A 125 9.70 -8.07 11.01
C PRO A 125 10.85 -7.47 11.82
N THR A 126 12.06 -7.55 11.27
CA THR A 126 13.23 -6.88 11.86
C THR A 126 13.10 -5.35 11.75
N GLU A 127 13.94 -4.61 12.47
CA GLU A 127 13.95 -3.15 12.36
C GLU A 127 14.34 -2.67 10.96
N GLU A 128 15.21 -3.41 10.28
CA GLU A 128 15.56 -3.14 8.88
C GLU A 128 14.36 -3.36 7.94
N GLU A 129 13.58 -4.41 8.16
CA GLU A 129 12.36 -4.68 7.39
C GLU A 129 11.28 -3.62 7.63
N LYS A 130 11.10 -3.17 8.88
CA LYS A 130 10.21 -2.04 9.20
C LYS A 130 10.67 -0.74 8.52
N ALA A 131 11.97 -0.47 8.49
CA ALA A 131 12.53 0.68 7.79
C ALA A 131 12.29 0.59 6.27
N LEU A 132 12.41 -0.60 5.68
CA LEU A 132 12.08 -0.85 4.28
C LEU A 132 10.59 -0.66 3.99
N PHE A 133 9.70 -1.14 4.86
CA PHE A 133 8.27 -0.91 4.72
C PHE A 133 7.92 0.59 4.80
N LYS A 134 8.51 1.31 5.74
CA LYS A 134 8.37 2.77 5.81
C LYS A 134 8.81 3.45 4.52
N LYS A 135 9.94 3.02 3.96
CA LYS A 135 10.42 3.51 2.65
C LYS A 135 9.45 3.18 1.51
N ALA A 136 8.86 1.98 1.50
CA ALA A 136 7.85 1.60 0.52
C ALA A 136 6.62 2.53 0.59
N VAL A 137 6.15 2.85 1.80
CA VAL A 137 5.06 3.83 2.01
C VAL A 137 5.46 5.22 1.48
N GLU A 138 6.67 5.70 1.80
CA GLU A 138 7.17 6.99 1.33
C GLU A 138 7.27 7.06 -0.19
N ILE A 139 7.69 5.97 -0.85
CA ILE A 139 7.70 5.86 -2.31
C ILE A 139 6.29 6.06 -2.87
N VAL A 140 5.28 5.32 -2.38
CA VAL A 140 3.90 5.45 -2.88
C VAL A 140 3.35 6.85 -2.61
N LYS A 141 3.62 7.41 -1.42
CA LYS A 141 3.23 8.79 -1.07
C LYS A 141 3.86 9.84 -2.00
N GLY A 142 5.08 9.63 -2.46
CA GLY A 142 5.75 10.51 -3.44
C GLY A 142 5.20 10.42 -4.87
N LEU A 143 4.29 9.48 -5.15
CA LEU A 143 3.60 9.34 -6.44
C LEU A 143 2.21 10.00 -6.42
N VAL A 144 1.61 10.20 -5.25
CA VAL A 144 0.23 10.70 -5.09
C VAL A 144 0.13 12.19 -4.81
#